data_AF-A0A5B2UJS4-F1
#
_entry.id   AF-A0A5B2UJS4-F1
#
_cell.length_a   1.000
_cell.length_b   1.000
_cell.length_c   1.000
_cell.angle_alpha   90.00
_cell.angle_beta   90.00
_cell.angle_gamma   90.00
#
_symmetry.space_group_name_H-M   'P 1'
#
loop_
_entity.id
_entity.type
_entity.pdbx_description
1 polymer ?
#
loop_
_entity_poly.entity_id
_entity_poly.type
_entity_poly.pdbx_seq_one_letter_code
_entity_poly.pdbx_strand_id
1 'polypeptide(L)'
;MGKDDKEDTGFGFKDKAKAEDTLRLLEEHDLNYRRLTVRGLLGRAKRVLSMTKAEEKIKNIKEAMEVFENWLADLDKNKERKEKPEKKEKKD
;
A
#
# COMPACT_ATOMS: atom_id res chain seq x y z
N MET A 1 11.83 -20.27 -4.31
CA MET A 1 12.43 -18.99 -3.90
C MET A 1 11.61 -18.41 -2.76
N GLY A 2 11.91 -18.81 -1.52
CA GLY A 2 11.39 -18.18 -0.31
C GLY A 2 12.57 -17.57 0.41
N LYS A 3 12.87 -16.30 0.13
CA LYS A 3 13.75 -15.52 0.99
C LYS A 3 12.85 -14.91 2.06
N ASP A 4 12.64 -15.68 3.11
CA ASP A 4 12.26 -15.20 4.42
C ASP A 4 13.48 -14.46 5.01
N ASP A 5 13.84 -13.31 4.43
CA ASP A 5 14.69 -12.36 5.13
C ASP A 5 13.79 -11.64 6.12
N LYS A 6 13.90 -12.09 7.37
CA LYS A 6 13.42 -11.45 8.58
C LYS A 6 14.23 -10.17 8.81
N GLU A 7 14.26 -9.29 7.83
CA GLU A 7 14.60 -7.91 8.09
C GLU A 7 13.40 -7.34 8.85
N ASP A 8 13.64 -6.95 10.10
CA ASP A 8 12.74 -6.14 10.90
C ASP A 8 12.67 -4.76 10.23
N THR A 9 12.08 -4.72 9.03
CA THR A 9 12.04 -3.56 8.13
C THR A 9 11.16 -2.44 8.68
N GLY A 10 10.57 -2.62 9.88
CA GLY A 10 9.58 -1.71 10.45
C GLY A 10 8.25 -1.65 9.68
N PHE A 11 8.16 -2.31 8.52
CA PHE A 11 7.00 -2.31 7.64
C PHE A 11 5.89 -3.23 8.16
N GLY A 12 4.65 -2.73 8.16
CA GLY A 12 3.51 -3.46 8.68
C GLY A 12 2.15 -2.94 8.20
N PHE A 13 1.11 -3.72 8.49
CA PHE A 13 -0.28 -3.44 8.12
C PHE A 13 -1.25 -3.78 9.26
N LYS A 14 -0.77 -3.68 10.50
CA LYS A 14 -1.56 -4.02 11.69
C LYS A 14 -2.83 -3.17 11.77
N ASP A 15 -2.71 -1.91 11.37
CA ASP A 15 -3.73 -0.88 11.40
C ASP A 15 -3.38 0.22 10.39
N LYS A 16 -4.34 1.10 10.14
CA LYS A 16 -4.22 2.21 9.20
C LYS A 16 -2.98 3.07 9.45
N ALA A 17 -2.77 3.46 10.70
CA ALA A 17 -1.63 4.29 11.09
C ALA A 17 -0.30 3.62 10.77
N LYS A 18 -0.18 2.30 11.02
CA LYS A 18 1.04 1.56 10.68
C LYS A 18 1.24 1.39 9.17
N ALA A 19 0.16 1.29 8.39
CA ALA A 19 0.26 1.28 6.92
C ALA A 19 0.76 2.63 6.39
N GLU A 20 0.25 3.75 6.91
CA GLU A 20 0.73 5.10 6.56
C GLU A 20 2.21 5.30 6.95
N ASP A 21 2.59 4.87 8.14
CA ASP A 21 3.98 4.87 8.61
C ASP A 21 4.89 4.05 7.69
N THR A 22 4.42 2.88 7.26
CA THR A 22 5.15 2.03 6.30
C THR A 22 5.34 2.73 4.96
N LEU A 23 4.32 3.43 4.45
CA LEU A 23 4.45 4.21 3.22
C LEU A 23 5.49 5.33 3.37
N ARG A 24 5.51 6.03 4.52
CA ARG A 24 6.50 7.07 4.83
C ARG A 24 7.92 6.53 4.88
N LEU A 25 8.15 5.40 5.57
CA LEU A 25 9.46 4.74 5.61
C LEU A 25 9.88 4.29 4.19
N LEU A 26 8.92 3.86 3.38
CA LEU A 26 9.17 3.51 1.99
C LEU A 26 9.53 4.74 1.14
N GLU A 27 9.27 5.98 1.57
CA GLU A 27 9.61 7.18 0.82
C GLU A 27 11.11 7.41 0.60
N GLU A 28 11.95 6.72 1.38
CA GLU A 28 13.41 6.78 1.22
C GLU A 28 13.91 5.88 0.08
N HIS A 29 13.09 4.92 -0.37
CA HIS A 29 13.46 3.93 -1.39
C HIS A 29 12.95 4.30 -2.80
N ASP A 30 13.41 3.63 -3.86
CA ASP A 30 12.89 3.84 -5.21
C ASP A 30 11.45 3.36 -5.40
N LEU A 31 10.69 4.03 -6.29
CA LEU A 31 9.29 3.71 -6.59
C LEU A 31 9.05 2.23 -6.94
N ASN A 32 9.98 1.59 -7.65
CA ASN A 32 9.88 0.16 -7.98
C ASN A 32 9.93 -0.71 -6.72
N TYR A 33 10.86 -0.42 -5.80
CA TYR A 33 10.95 -1.11 -4.51
C TYR A 33 9.69 -0.87 -3.69
N ARG A 34 9.24 0.39 -3.55
CA ARG A 34 8.00 0.72 -2.84
C ARG A 34 6.80 -0.06 -3.38
N ARG A 35 6.64 -0.10 -4.70
CA ARG A 35 5.53 -0.82 -5.36
C ARG A 35 5.59 -2.32 -5.08
N LEU A 36 6.77 -2.93 -5.16
CA LEU A 36 6.96 -4.35 -4.88
C LEU A 36 6.67 -4.67 -3.40
N THR A 37 7.17 -3.85 -2.49
CA THR A 37 6.96 -4.01 -1.04
C THR A 37 5.48 -3.88 -0.68
N VAL A 38 4.80 -2.82 -1.15
CA VAL A 38 3.37 -2.61 -0.88
C VAL A 38 2.52 -3.75 -1.45
N ARG A 39 2.81 -4.23 -2.68
CA ARG A 39 2.14 -5.42 -3.24
C ARG A 39 2.38 -6.67 -2.41
N GLY A 40 3.60 -6.88 -1.90
CA GLY A 40 3.92 -7.98 -1.00
C GLY A 40 3.15 -7.91 0.32
N LEU A 41 3.06 -6.72 0.92
CA LEU A 41 2.30 -6.48 2.15
C LEU A 41 0.80 -6.70 1.94
N LEU A 42 0.22 -6.25 0.83
CA LEU A 42 -1.17 -6.52 0.48
C LEU A 42 -1.48 -8.01 0.37
N GLY A 43 -0.59 -8.78 -0.26
CA GLY A 43 -0.74 -10.24 -0.35
C GLY A 43 -0.73 -10.91 1.04
N ARG A 44 0.18 -10.48 1.91
CA ARG A 44 0.24 -10.95 3.30
C ARG A 44 -1.00 -10.52 4.10
N ALA A 45 -1.46 -9.28 3.95
CA ALA A 45 -2.65 -8.75 4.61
C ALA A 45 -3.92 -9.52 4.24
N LYS A 46 -4.11 -9.86 2.96
CA LYS A 46 -5.23 -10.72 2.51
C LYS A 46 -5.20 -12.10 3.17
N ARG A 47 -4.01 -12.69 3.30
CA ARG A 47 -3.85 -13.98 4.00
C ARG A 47 -4.20 -13.87 5.48
N VAL A 48 -3.69 -12.85 6.16
CA VAL A 48 -4.00 -12.59 7.58
C VAL A 48 -5.48 -12.31 7.78
N LEU A 49 -6.10 -11.52 6.90
CA LEU A 49 -7.53 -11.22 6.91
C LEU A 49 -8.37 -12.51 6.85
N SER A 50 -8.04 -13.43 5.96
CA SER A 50 -8.75 -14.73 5.84
C SER A 50 -8.60 -15.63 7.07
N MET A 51 -7.53 -15.46 7.85
CA MET A 51 -7.28 -16.25 9.07
C MET A 51 -7.79 -15.54 10.33
N THR A 52 -8.12 -14.25 10.25
CA THR A 52 -8.54 -13.45 11.39
C THR A 52 -10.03 -13.58 11.60
N LYS A 53 -10.44 -13.97 12.81
CA LYS A 53 -11.85 -14.08 13.22
C LYS A 53 -12.35 -12.90 14.06
N ALA A 54 -11.44 -12.05 14.53
CA ALA A 54 -11.77 -10.89 15.35
C ALA A 54 -12.18 -9.70 14.48
N GLU A 55 -13.43 -9.26 14.59
CA GLU A 55 -14.00 -8.20 13.76
C GLU A 55 -13.25 -6.86 13.86
N GLU A 56 -12.77 -6.50 15.05
CA GLU A 56 -11.98 -5.28 15.25
C GLU A 56 -10.66 -5.33 14.46
N LYS A 57 -9.97 -6.47 14.48
CA LYS A 57 -8.72 -6.66 13.73
C LYS A 57 -8.99 -6.71 12.23
N ILE A 58 -10.10 -7.31 11.80
CA ILE A 58 -10.54 -7.31 10.40
C ILE A 58 -10.72 -5.87 9.89
N LYS A 59 -11.37 -5.00 10.67
CA LYS A 59 -11.53 -3.58 10.31
C LYS A 59 -10.16 -2.90 10.17
N ASN A 60 -9.28 -3.04 11.16
CA ASN A 60 -7.95 -2.43 11.13
C ASN A 60 -7.11 -2.90 9.93
N ILE A 61 -7.15 -4.19 9.61
CA ILE A 61 -6.43 -4.76 8.46
C ILE A 61 -7.04 -4.25 7.15
N LYS A 62 -8.37 -4.16 7.04
CA LYS A 62 -9.03 -3.61 5.85
C LYS A 62 -8.67 -2.14 5.63
N GLU A 63 -8.67 -1.33 6.68
CA GLU A 63 -8.24 0.07 6.58
C GLU A 63 -6.76 0.19 6.17
N ALA A 64 -5.89 -0.65 6.72
CA ALA A 64 -4.49 -0.72 6.32
C ALA A 64 -4.33 -1.11 4.84
N MET A 65 -5.13 -2.08 4.37
CA MET A 65 -5.15 -2.48 2.96
C MET A 65 -5.64 -1.35 2.06
N GLU A 66 -6.68 -0.63 2.47
CA GLU A 66 -7.23 0.49 1.70
C GLU A 66 -6.20 1.61 1.50
N VAL A 67 -5.39 1.91 2.53
CA VAL A 67 -4.26 2.86 2.41
C VAL A 67 -3.29 2.44 1.31
N PHE A 68 -2.91 1.17 1.28
CA PHE A 68 -2.00 0.63 0.27
C PHE A 68 -2.62 0.59 -1.13
N GLU A 69 -3.90 0.20 -1.24
CA GLU A 69 -4.60 0.19 -2.52
C GLU A 69 -4.79 1.60 -3.09
N ASN A 70 -5.14 2.56 -2.24
CA ASN A 70 -5.23 3.98 -2.62
C ASN A 70 -3.88 4.53 -3.08
N TRP A 71 -2.80 4.23 -2.35
CA TRP A 71 -1.47 4.66 -2.75
C TRP A 71 -1.04 4.05 -4.09
N LEU A 72 -1.28 2.75 -4.32
CA LEU A 72 -1.02 2.10 -5.60
C LEU A 72 -1.86 2.69 -6.73
N ALA A 73 -3.14 2.99 -6.47
CA ALA A 73 -4.02 3.61 -7.45
C ALA A 73 -3.58 5.04 -7.81
N ASP A 74 -3.11 5.80 -6.82
CA ASP A 74 -2.56 7.15 -7.04
C ASP A 74 -1.27 7.09 -7.89
N LEU A 75 -0.40 6.12 -7.62
CA LEU A 75 0.79 5.88 -8.44
C LEU A 75 0.45 5.53 -9.89
N ASP A 76 -0.55 4.67 -10.13
CA ASP A 76 -0.98 4.31 -11.49
C ASP A 76 -1.61 5.53 -12.20
N LYS A 77 -2.45 6.31 -11.51
CA LYS A 77 -2.98 7.60 -12.04
C LYS A 77 -1.89 8.61 -12.37
N ASN A 78 -0.85 8.69 -11.55
CA ASN A 78 0.27 9.61 -11.78
C ASN A 78 1.17 9.16 -12.95
N LYS A 79 1.25 7.85 -13.20
CA LYS A 79 1.85 7.30 -14.43
C LYS A 79 1.08 7.73 -15.68
N GLU A 80 -0.24 7.66 -15.65
CA GLU A 80 -1.10 8.07 -16.77
C GLU A 80 -1.06 9.58 -17.04
N ARG A 81 -0.84 10.40 -16.01
CA ARG A 81 -0.68 11.86 -16.16
C ARG A 81 0.64 12.27 -16.83
N LYS A 82 1.66 11.42 -16.86
CA LYS A 82 2.89 11.70 -17.64
C LYS A 82 2.75 11.42 -19.14
N GLU A 83 1.66 10.78 -19.57
CA GLU A 83 1.38 10.53 -21.01
C GLU A 83 0.12 11.25 -21.53
N LYS A 84 -0.60 12.02 -20.71
CA LYS A 84 -1.73 12.85 -21.18
C LYS A 84 -1.53 14.30 -20.78
N PRO A 85 -1.32 15.23 -21.74
CA PRO A 85 -1.31 16.65 -21.44
C PRO A 85 -2.67 17.04 -20.85
N GLU A 86 -2.62 17.90 -19.84
CA GLU A 86 -3.78 18.56 -19.23
C GLU A 86 -4.90 18.82 -20.24
N LYS A 87 -6.06 18.21 -20.03
CA LYS A 87 -7.31 18.89 -20.35
C LYS A 87 -7.98 19.29 -19.05
N LYS A 88 -7.62 20.51 -18.67
CA LYS A 88 -8.30 21.39 -17.73
C LYS A 88 -9.80 21.28 -17.88
N GLU A 89 -10.46 21.15 -16.74
CA GLU A 89 -11.79 21.70 -16.52
C GLU A 89 -11.83 23.14 -17.04
N LYS A 90 -12.76 23.41 -17.96
CA LYS A 90 -13.44 24.70 -18.06
C LYS A 90 -14.91 24.39 -18.27
N LYS A 91 -15.67 24.53 -17.20
CA LYS A 91 -17.12 24.66 -17.23
C LYS A 91 -17.41 26.11 -16.84
N ASP A 92 -17.66 26.92 -17.85
CA ASP A 92 -18.48 28.13 -17.80
C ASP A 92 -19.11 28.30 -19.19
#